data_AF-A0A9X8DL21-F1
#
_entry.id   AF-A0A9X8DL21-F1
#
_cell.length_a   1.000
_cell.length_b   1.000
_cell.length_c   1.000
_cell.angle_alpha   90.00
_cell.angle_beta   90.00
_cell.angle_gamma   90.00
#
_symmetry.space_group_name_H-M   'P 1'
#
loop_
_entity.id
_entity.type
_entity.pdbx_description
1 polymer ?
#
loop_
_entity_poly.entity_id
_entity_poly.type
_entity_poly.pdbx_seq_one_letter_code
_entity_poly.pdbx_strand_id
1 'polypeptide(L)'
;MEISHLVVRVSYLLMQCSVVISFQITELLAQPKLATAESVHRTMQRRWFLHRKVQSAVFVLTNAFVLGPIYYPFAAHFDVLVTHTRGACFDETSWDILLAEIGLIGALSFALAIHVSRVVDNFGLRRAFLATSKAGILCMALQLLLSIGTYKLQWTWLDDFYVLDSTASLPFHAFFYFNLLHPLKTVLRPSTFHQRVMVLSDPFSQHRAHSTSHFKAFLLHPDGFRAFLEFCRLELRLELLLAWQMLTQFEAAPTSRAAIHVFETCFEPHCMYATDIGASWRPHFAPHRLTWTHHTTVFLSPSLFCHVTAALLQRMYDIQFPRFLQHPRGVLAWHEFLDRKRAVEKLDQVLTMVNRQGSSTSSFQMKLHLPLHFNGG
;
A
#
# COMPACT_ATOMS: atom_id res chain seq x y z
N MET A 1 2.76 32.10 -26.68
CA MET A 1 2.19 30.89 -26.06
C MET A 1 3.20 29.74 -25.99
N GLU A 2 4.13 29.62 -26.94
CA GLU A 2 5.14 28.54 -27.00
C GLU A 2 6.08 28.43 -25.77
N ILE A 3 6.45 29.58 -25.19
CA ILE A 3 7.36 29.65 -24.03
C ILE A 3 6.78 28.92 -22.82
N SER A 4 5.48 29.09 -22.56
CA SER A 4 4.81 28.39 -21.46
C SER A 4 4.78 26.88 -21.70
N HIS A 5 4.62 26.42 -22.94
CA HIS A 5 4.57 24.99 -23.24
C HIS A 5 5.93 24.30 -23.09
N LEU A 6 7.02 24.96 -23.47
CA LEU A 6 8.37 24.40 -23.36
C LEU A 6 8.84 24.36 -21.90
N VAL A 7 8.61 25.44 -21.15
CA VAL A 7 8.90 25.50 -19.71
C VAL A 7 8.11 24.42 -18.94
N VAL A 8 6.84 24.20 -19.29
CA VAL A 8 6.01 23.14 -18.69
C VAL A 8 6.57 21.74 -18.99
N ARG A 9 7.03 21.48 -20.22
CA ARG A 9 7.60 20.18 -20.62
C ARG A 9 8.93 19.89 -19.90
N VAL A 10 9.82 20.87 -19.79
CA VAL A 10 11.08 20.76 -19.04
C VAL A 10 10.80 20.55 -17.54
N SER A 11 9.86 21.32 -16.97
CA SER A 11 9.43 21.16 -15.57
C SER A 11 8.91 19.75 -15.30
N TYR A 12 8.11 19.21 -16.23
CA TYR A 12 7.54 17.88 -16.11
C TYR A 12 8.60 16.77 -16.14
N LEU A 13 9.59 16.85 -17.03
CA LEU A 13 10.71 15.90 -17.06
C LEU A 13 11.54 15.96 -15.77
N LEU A 14 11.83 17.16 -15.26
CA LEU A 14 12.57 17.32 -14.00
C LEU A 14 11.79 16.75 -12.81
N MET A 15 10.47 16.94 -12.80
CA MET A 15 9.58 16.35 -11.81
C MET A 15 9.62 14.81 -11.88
N GLN A 16 9.53 14.22 -13.09
CA GLN A 16 9.65 12.78 -13.28
C GLN A 16 11.00 12.24 -12.79
N CYS A 17 12.10 12.89 -13.14
CA CYS A 17 13.44 12.52 -12.67
C CYS A 17 13.55 12.57 -11.13
N SER A 18 13.02 13.62 -10.50
CA SER A 18 12.99 13.75 -9.05
C SER A 18 12.21 12.62 -8.38
N VAL A 19 11.07 12.25 -8.95
CA VAL A 19 10.24 11.14 -8.47
C VAL A 19 10.98 9.81 -8.60
N VAL A 20 11.60 9.52 -9.75
CA VAL A 20 12.34 8.27 -9.96
C VAL A 20 13.49 8.12 -8.96
N ILE A 21 14.27 9.19 -8.73
CA ILE A 21 15.39 9.17 -7.78
C ILE A 21 14.88 8.99 -6.35
N SER A 22 13.80 9.69 -5.97
CA SER A 22 13.17 9.52 -4.66
C SER A 22 12.72 8.07 -4.45
N PHE A 23 12.14 7.47 -5.49
CA PHE A 23 11.68 6.08 -5.45
C PHE A 23 12.84 5.08 -5.28
N GLN A 24 13.93 5.25 -6.04
CA GLN A 24 15.13 4.42 -5.93
C GLN A 24 15.72 4.47 -4.51
N ILE A 25 15.73 5.64 -3.88
CA ILE A 25 16.17 5.80 -2.49
C ILE A 25 15.20 5.08 -1.53
N THR A 26 13.89 5.26 -1.68
CA THR A 26 12.91 4.60 -0.81
C THR A 26 12.93 3.07 -0.94
N GLU A 27 13.19 2.53 -2.12
CA GLU A 27 13.29 1.08 -2.34
C GLU A 27 14.53 0.49 -1.68
N LEU A 28 15.69 1.16 -1.80
CA LEU A 28 16.90 0.75 -1.09
C LEU A 28 16.74 0.79 0.44
N LEU A 29 15.98 1.76 0.97
CA LEU A 29 15.69 1.85 2.40
C LEU A 29 14.68 0.77 2.84
N ALA A 30 13.71 0.43 2.00
CA ALA A 30 12.68 -0.57 2.31
C ALA A 30 13.22 -2.01 2.25
N GLN A 31 14.23 -2.29 1.43
CA GLN A 31 14.78 -3.65 1.26
C GLN A 31 16.32 -3.66 1.39
N PRO A 32 16.87 -3.46 2.60
CA PRO A 32 18.32 -3.39 2.81
C PRO A 32 19.06 -4.69 2.46
N LYS A 33 18.36 -5.83 2.40
CA LYS A 33 18.92 -7.14 2.04
C LYS A 33 19.29 -7.29 0.56
N LEU A 34 18.74 -6.45 -0.33
CA LEU A 34 19.05 -6.46 -1.77
C LEU A 34 20.05 -5.36 -2.15
N ALA A 35 20.48 -4.53 -1.20
CA ALA A 35 21.34 -3.39 -1.44
C ALA A 35 22.81 -3.83 -1.56
N THR A 36 23.35 -3.80 -2.78
CA THR A 36 24.80 -3.96 -3.02
C THR A 36 25.54 -2.63 -2.83
N ALA A 37 26.81 -2.66 -2.42
CA ALA A 37 27.60 -1.45 -2.17
C ALA A 37 27.64 -0.49 -3.38
N GLU A 38 27.70 -1.03 -4.60
CA GLU A 38 27.67 -0.25 -5.85
C GLU A 38 26.32 0.45 -6.07
N SER A 39 25.20 -0.22 -5.78
CA SER A 39 23.85 0.35 -5.90
C SER A 39 23.61 1.49 -4.91
N VAL A 40 24.13 1.35 -3.69
CA VAL A 40 24.05 2.38 -2.64
C VAL A 40 24.89 3.60 -3.02
N HIS A 41 26.11 3.40 -3.52
CA HIS A 41 26.97 4.49 -3.94
C HIS A 41 26.39 5.28 -5.12
N ARG A 42 25.89 4.59 -6.16
CA ARG A 42 25.20 5.23 -7.30
C ARG A 42 23.96 6.01 -6.86
N THR A 43 23.20 5.49 -5.91
CA THR A 43 21.98 6.15 -5.43
C THR A 43 22.29 7.33 -4.51
N MET A 44 23.36 7.24 -3.71
CA MET A 44 23.90 8.39 -2.97
C MET A 44 24.41 9.51 -3.89
N GLN A 45 25.08 9.18 -5.00
CA GLN A 45 25.48 10.18 -6.00
C GLN A 45 24.26 10.88 -6.62
N ARG A 46 23.19 10.13 -6.92
CA ARG A 46 21.93 10.68 -7.46
C ARG A 46 21.13 11.50 -6.45
N ARG A 47 21.32 11.29 -5.14
CA ARG A 47 20.65 12.04 -4.06
C ARG A 47 20.88 13.55 -4.16
N TRP A 48 22.03 13.98 -4.67
CA TRP A 48 22.32 15.41 -4.83
C TRP A 48 21.29 16.14 -5.71
N PHE A 49 20.71 15.45 -6.69
CA PHE A 49 19.64 15.98 -7.56
C PHE A 49 18.33 16.28 -6.81
N LEU A 50 18.13 15.75 -5.60
CA LEU A 50 16.94 16.05 -4.78
C LEU A 50 17.08 17.34 -3.96
N HIS A 51 18.26 17.97 -3.94
CA HIS A 51 18.41 19.25 -3.25
C HIS A 51 17.73 20.37 -4.03
N ARG A 52 16.86 21.13 -3.34
CA ARG A 52 16.08 22.24 -3.92
C ARG A 52 16.93 23.24 -4.72
N LYS A 53 18.14 23.57 -4.24
CA LYS A 53 19.06 24.49 -4.94
C LYS A 53 19.57 23.90 -6.26
N VAL A 54 19.82 22.59 -6.28
CA VAL A 54 20.28 21.87 -7.48
C VAL A 54 19.16 21.75 -8.49
N GLN A 55 17.95 21.39 -8.05
CA GLN A 55 16.78 21.33 -8.92
C GLN A 55 16.47 22.69 -9.56
N SER A 56 16.54 23.77 -8.77
CA SER A 56 16.36 25.13 -9.29
C SER A 56 17.47 25.52 -10.27
N ALA A 57 18.73 25.17 -9.99
CA ALA A 57 19.84 25.48 -10.88
C ALA A 57 19.75 24.70 -12.19
N VAL A 58 19.46 23.39 -12.13
CA VAL A 58 19.24 22.55 -13.30
C VAL A 58 18.04 23.06 -14.10
N PHE A 59 16.93 23.42 -13.44
CA PHE A 59 15.78 24.01 -14.10
C PHE A 59 16.14 25.28 -14.87
N VAL A 60 16.81 26.23 -14.23
CA VAL A 60 17.21 27.50 -14.87
C VAL A 60 18.20 27.25 -16.01
N LEU A 61 19.20 26.39 -15.81
CA LEU A 61 20.21 26.06 -16.83
C LEU A 61 19.60 25.34 -18.02
N THR A 62 18.72 24.36 -17.81
CA THR A 62 18.05 23.64 -18.88
C THR A 62 17.11 24.55 -19.66
N ASN A 63 16.33 25.41 -18.99
CA ASN A 63 15.51 26.39 -19.69
C ASN A 63 16.37 27.42 -20.44
N ALA A 64 17.47 27.90 -19.86
CA ALA A 64 18.38 28.81 -20.55
C ALA A 64 19.05 28.16 -21.78
N PHE A 65 19.39 26.87 -21.69
CA PHE A 65 19.99 26.12 -22.80
C PHE A 65 18.99 25.83 -23.92
N VAL A 66 17.72 25.57 -23.60
CA VAL A 66 16.70 25.29 -24.61
C VAL A 66 16.12 26.57 -25.21
N LEU A 67 15.86 27.58 -24.37
CA LEU A 67 15.32 28.87 -24.83
C LEU A 67 16.41 29.74 -25.48
N GLY A 68 17.65 29.68 -25.01
CA GLY A 68 18.75 30.52 -25.50
C GLY A 68 18.97 30.48 -27.02
N PRO A 69 19.09 29.30 -27.65
CA PRO A 69 19.21 29.16 -29.11
C PRO A 69 17.96 29.61 -29.87
N ILE A 70 16.78 29.43 -29.28
CA ILE A 70 15.50 29.88 -29.87
C ILE A 70 15.47 31.41 -29.88
N TYR A 71 15.93 32.09 -28.83
CA TYR A 71 15.90 33.55 -28.72
C TYR A 71 17.08 34.27 -29.37
N TYR A 72 18.24 33.61 -29.52
CA TYR A 72 19.44 34.20 -30.10
C TYR A 72 19.19 34.89 -31.46
N PRO A 73 18.47 34.29 -32.43
CA PRO A 73 18.18 34.96 -33.70
C PRO A 73 17.15 36.10 -33.59
N PHE A 74 16.23 36.08 -32.61
CA PHE A 74 15.20 37.11 -32.44
C PHE A 74 15.64 38.28 -31.55
N ALA A 75 16.68 38.10 -30.74
CA ALA A 75 17.25 39.17 -29.92
C ALA A 75 17.84 40.33 -30.76
N ALA A 76 18.19 40.06 -32.03
CA ALA A 76 18.71 41.05 -32.97
C ALA A 76 17.60 41.88 -33.67
N HIS A 77 16.35 41.40 -33.73
CA HIS A 77 15.24 42.04 -34.46
C HIS A 77 13.92 41.91 -33.68
N PHE A 78 13.72 42.77 -32.68
CA PHE A 78 12.59 42.72 -31.74
C PHE A 78 11.19 42.77 -32.40
N ASP A 79 11.06 43.43 -33.55
CA ASP A 79 9.78 43.55 -34.28
C ASP A 79 9.28 42.23 -34.91
N VAL A 80 10.19 41.29 -35.18
CA VAL A 80 9.85 39.95 -35.71
C VAL A 80 9.29 39.04 -34.60
N LEU A 81 9.72 39.26 -33.35
CA LEU A 81 9.26 38.49 -32.18
C LEU A 81 7.77 38.77 -31.85
N VAL A 82 7.34 40.03 -32.00
CA VAL A 82 5.96 40.46 -31.71
C VAL A 82 4.98 40.02 -32.81
N THR A 83 5.44 39.88 -34.05
CA THR A 83 4.62 39.45 -35.19
C THR A 83 4.44 37.93 -35.25
N HIS A 84 5.47 37.13 -34.95
CA HIS A 84 5.34 35.66 -34.85
C HIS A 84 4.52 35.18 -33.65
N THR A 85 4.42 35.96 -32.58
CA THR A 85 3.62 35.61 -31.40
C THR A 85 2.13 35.96 -31.51
N ARG A 86 1.73 36.74 -32.53
CA ARG A 86 0.33 37.18 -32.77
C ARG A 86 -0.43 36.35 -33.80
N GLY A 87 0.25 35.58 -34.64
CA GLY A 87 -0.38 34.71 -35.65
C GLY A 87 -0.44 33.27 -35.16
N ALA A 88 -1.64 32.77 -34.90
CA ALA A 88 -1.90 31.39 -34.51
C ALA A 88 -1.85 30.44 -35.72
N CYS A 89 -0.69 30.29 -36.36
CA CYS A 89 -0.42 29.21 -37.31
C CYS A 89 1.05 28.86 -37.18
N PHE A 90 1.37 27.66 -36.69
CA PHE A 90 2.71 27.12 -36.78
C PHE A 90 3.08 27.05 -38.26
N ASP A 91 4.18 27.69 -38.66
CA ASP A 91 4.74 27.45 -39.99
C ASP A 91 5.11 25.95 -40.14
N GLU A 92 5.10 25.39 -41.35
CA GLU A 92 5.27 23.93 -41.58
C GLU A 92 6.53 23.38 -40.87
N THR A 93 7.59 24.17 -40.89
CA THR A 93 8.87 23.87 -40.24
C THR A 93 8.81 23.92 -38.71
N SER A 94 7.99 24.81 -38.15
CA SER A 94 7.79 24.96 -36.70
C SER A 94 6.95 23.82 -36.14
N TRP A 95 5.99 23.32 -36.94
CA TRP A 95 5.18 22.16 -36.58
C TRP A 95 6.01 20.87 -36.48
N ASP A 96 6.88 20.61 -37.44
CA ASP A 96 7.76 19.43 -37.43
C ASP A 96 8.76 19.46 -36.27
N ILE A 97 9.32 20.63 -35.95
CA ILE A 97 10.24 20.80 -34.81
C ILE A 97 9.49 20.57 -33.48
N LEU A 98 8.28 21.10 -33.34
CA LEU A 98 7.44 20.89 -32.16
C LEU A 98 7.11 19.40 -31.99
N LEU A 99 6.81 18.70 -33.09
CA LEU A 99 6.49 17.28 -33.10
C LEU A 99 7.72 16.43 -32.76
N ALA A 100 8.90 16.77 -33.29
CA ALA A 100 10.15 16.12 -32.90
C ALA A 100 10.47 16.33 -31.41
N GLU A 101 10.26 17.53 -30.88
CA GLU A 101 10.48 17.87 -29.48
C GLU A 101 9.54 17.08 -28.55
N ILE A 102 8.24 17.03 -28.86
CA ILE A 102 7.26 16.24 -28.11
C ILE A 102 7.60 14.75 -28.18
N GLY A 103 8.07 14.25 -29.33
CA GLY A 103 8.51 12.87 -29.52
C GLY A 103 9.69 12.51 -28.62
N LEU A 104 10.72 13.37 -28.59
CA LEU A 104 11.91 13.18 -27.75
C LEU A 104 11.54 13.17 -26.25
N ILE A 105 10.74 14.15 -25.82
CA ILE A 105 10.31 14.30 -24.42
C ILE A 105 9.40 13.14 -24.00
N GLY A 106 8.53 12.68 -24.91
CA GLY A 106 7.68 11.51 -24.71
C GLY A 106 8.48 10.21 -24.59
N ALA A 107 9.49 10.01 -25.44
CA ALA A 107 10.40 8.86 -25.39
C ALA A 107 11.23 8.84 -24.09
N LEU A 108 11.76 9.99 -23.68
CA LEU A 108 12.50 10.13 -22.42
C LEU A 108 11.58 9.86 -21.21
N SER A 109 10.35 10.40 -21.23
CA SER A 109 9.34 10.13 -20.21
C SER A 109 8.99 8.64 -20.13
N PHE A 110 8.91 7.94 -21.27
CA PHE A 110 8.64 6.50 -21.31
C PHE A 110 9.81 5.69 -20.73
N ALA A 111 11.05 6.03 -21.09
CA ALA A 111 12.24 5.40 -20.53
C ALA A 111 12.29 5.58 -18.99
N LEU A 112 12.01 6.78 -18.49
CA LEU A 112 11.91 7.06 -17.05
C LEU A 112 10.78 6.25 -16.39
N ALA A 113 9.62 6.11 -17.06
CA ALA A 113 8.49 5.32 -16.54
C ALA A 113 8.80 3.82 -16.42
N ILE A 114 9.67 3.27 -17.28
CA ILE A 114 10.17 1.89 -17.15
C ILE A 114 11.04 1.75 -15.89
N HIS A 115 11.86 2.77 -15.58
CA HIS A 115 12.75 2.78 -14.43
C HIS A 115 12.07 3.06 -13.08
N VAL A 116 10.78 3.43 -13.06
CA VAL A 116 10.00 3.47 -11.81
C VAL A 116 9.73 2.04 -11.35
N SER A 117 10.30 1.67 -10.20
CA SER A 117 10.23 0.31 -9.67
C SER A 117 8.80 -0.13 -9.29
N ARG A 118 8.62 -1.46 -9.28
CA ARG A 118 7.38 -2.18 -9.02
C ARG A 118 7.01 -2.24 -7.53
N VAL A 119 7.93 -1.90 -6.62
CA VAL A 119 7.85 -2.30 -5.21
C VAL A 119 7.01 -1.34 -4.34
N VAL A 120 6.92 -0.04 -4.68
CA VAL A 120 6.23 0.98 -3.85
C VAL A 120 5.35 1.94 -4.67
N ASP A 121 4.53 1.45 -5.60
CA ASP A 121 3.58 2.31 -6.34
C ASP A 121 2.32 2.62 -5.48
N ASN A 122 2.50 3.40 -4.41
CA ASN A 122 1.43 3.72 -3.46
C ASN A 122 0.33 4.65 -4.04
N PHE A 123 0.60 5.35 -5.15
CA PHE A 123 -0.33 6.32 -5.75
C PHE A 123 -0.73 5.98 -7.20
N GLY A 124 -0.31 4.84 -7.74
CA GLY A 124 -0.55 4.49 -9.15
C GLY A 124 0.17 5.42 -10.14
N LEU A 125 1.22 6.10 -9.68
CA LEU A 125 1.93 7.15 -10.41
C LEU A 125 2.62 6.57 -11.64
N ARG A 126 3.17 5.35 -11.51
CA ARG A 126 3.75 4.61 -12.63
C ARG A 126 2.70 4.28 -13.68
N ARG A 127 1.51 3.86 -13.25
CA ARG A 127 0.40 3.55 -14.16
C ARG A 127 -0.05 4.79 -14.92
N ALA A 128 -0.11 5.94 -14.25
CA ALA A 128 -0.42 7.23 -14.88
C ALA A 128 0.65 7.64 -15.90
N PHE A 129 1.94 7.53 -15.57
CA PHE A 129 3.03 7.83 -16.50
C PHE A 129 3.04 6.91 -17.73
N LEU A 130 2.91 5.60 -17.54
CA LEU A 130 2.86 4.65 -18.66
C LEU A 130 1.62 4.85 -19.53
N ALA A 131 0.46 5.16 -18.93
CA ALA A 131 -0.75 5.47 -19.70
C ALA A 131 -0.58 6.76 -20.50
N THR A 132 0.03 7.79 -19.90
CA THR A 132 0.34 9.06 -20.57
C THR A 132 1.31 8.85 -21.74
N SER A 133 2.39 8.09 -21.54
CA SER A 133 3.36 7.81 -22.61
C SER A 133 2.72 7.00 -23.74
N LYS A 134 1.90 5.98 -23.44
CA LYS A 134 1.20 5.19 -24.47
C LYS A 134 0.21 6.04 -25.27
N ALA A 135 -0.59 6.85 -24.58
CA ALA A 135 -1.53 7.75 -25.23
C ALA A 135 -0.81 8.83 -26.05
N GLY A 136 0.29 9.36 -25.53
CA GLY A 136 1.16 10.31 -26.23
C GLY A 136 1.72 9.71 -27.52
N ILE A 137 2.33 8.52 -27.47
CA ILE A 137 2.85 7.82 -28.67
C ILE A 137 1.75 7.60 -29.71
N LEU A 138 0.54 7.19 -29.27
CA LEU A 138 -0.60 7.00 -30.18
C LEU A 138 -1.01 8.32 -30.86
N CYS A 139 -1.11 9.41 -30.09
CA CYS A 139 -1.44 10.72 -30.64
C CYS A 139 -0.35 11.22 -31.62
N MET A 140 0.92 11.00 -31.29
CA MET A 140 2.04 11.38 -32.16
C MET A 140 2.07 10.57 -33.45
N ALA A 141 1.78 9.26 -33.39
CA ALA A 141 1.68 8.41 -34.56
C ALA A 141 0.50 8.81 -35.46
N LEU A 142 -0.64 9.15 -34.87
CA LEU A 142 -1.80 9.68 -35.58
C LEU A 142 -1.43 11.01 -36.29
N GLN A 143 -0.77 11.93 -35.59
CA GLN A 143 -0.37 13.21 -36.16
C GLN A 143 0.64 13.06 -37.29
N LEU A 144 1.60 12.14 -37.15
CA LEU A 144 2.56 11.82 -38.21
C LEU A 144 1.84 11.28 -39.46
N LEU A 145 0.84 10.43 -39.29
CA LEU A 145 0.05 9.88 -40.40
C LEU A 145 -0.77 10.96 -41.11
N LEU A 146 -1.40 11.86 -40.35
CA LEU A 146 -2.17 12.98 -40.92
C LEU A 146 -1.25 13.98 -41.64
N SER A 147 -0.05 14.22 -41.10
CA SER A 147 0.98 15.05 -41.74
C SER A 147 1.43 14.44 -43.08
N ILE A 148 1.75 13.13 -43.12
CA ILE A 148 2.08 12.43 -44.37
C ILE A 148 0.92 12.52 -45.38
N GLY A 149 -0.32 12.33 -44.93
CA GLY A 149 -1.52 12.47 -45.74
C GLY A 149 -1.65 13.84 -46.41
N THR A 150 -1.36 14.89 -45.65
CA THR A 150 -1.46 16.27 -46.13
C THR A 150 -0.32 16.61 -47.08
N TYR A 151 0.94 16.31 -46.72
CA TYR A 151 2.11 16.77 -47.48
C TYR A 151 2.57 15.84 -48.61
N LYS A 152 2.42 14.53 -48.46
CA LYS A 152 2.86 13.55 -49.48
C LYS A 152 1.73 13.08 -50.37
N LEU A 153 0.52 13.00 -49.82
CA LEU A 153 -0.65 12.47 -50.50
C LEU A 153 -1.66 13.57 -50.90
N GLN A 154 -1.38 14.84 -50.57
CA GLN A 154 -2.19 16.01 -50.92
C GLN A 154 -3.66 15.85 -50.55
N TRP A 155 -3.94 15.31 -49.37
CA TRP A 155 -5.31 15.19 -48.87
C TRP A 155 -5.87 16.58 -48.51
N THR A 156 -6.63 17.17 -49.42
CA THR A 156 -7.21 18.53 -49.26
C THR A 156 -8.29 18.60 -48.18
N TRP A 157 -9.00 17.49 -47.93
CA TRP A 157 -10.08 17.44 -46.96
C TRP A 157 -9.63 17.63 -45.50
N LEU A 158 -8.34 17.42 -45.16
CA LEU A 158 -7.88 17.68 -43.79
C LEU A 158 -7.85 19.17 -43.47
N ASP A 159 -7.59 19.99 -44.48
CA ASP A 159 -7.53 21.44 -44.36
C ASP A 159 -8.95 22.02 -44.32
N ASP A 160 -9.83 21.56 -45.21
CA ASP A 160 -11.25 21.96 -45.27
C ASP A 160 -12.00 21.76 -43.94
N PHE A 161 -11.63 20.73 -43.16
CA PHE A 161 -12.26 20.37 -41.90
C PHE A 161 -11.41 20.68 -40.66
N TYR A 162 -10.29 21.42 -40.78
CA TYR A 162 -9.38 21.75 -39.67
C TYR A 162 -8.99 20.53 -38.81
N VAL A 163 -8.81 19.38 -39.45
CA VAL A 163 -8.57 18.10 -38.77
C VAL A 163 -7.18 18.10 -38.13
N LEU A 164 -6.19 18.70 -38.80
CA LEU A 164 -4.81 18.77 -38.32
C LEU A 164 -4.71 19.60 -37.02
N ASP A 165 -5.39 20.74 -36.99
CA ASP A 165 -5.43 21.66 -35.83
C ASP A 165 -6.22 21.07 -34.65
N SER A 166 -7.32 20.38 -34.95
CA SER A 166 -8.13 19.74 -33.92
C SER A 166 -7.39 18.58 -33.25
N THR A 167 -6.68 17.77 -34.04
CA THR A 167 -5.92 16.60 -33.57
C THR A 167 -4.61 16.97 -32.87
N ALA A 168 -4.01 18.11 -33.21
CA ALA A 168 -2.86 18.70 -32.54
C ALA A 168 -3.07 18.93 -31.03
N SER A 169 -4.30 19.15 -30.59
CA SER A 169 -4.64 19.38 -29.17
C SER A 169 -4.73 18.09 -28.33
N LEU A 170 -4.90 16.92 -28.96
CA LEU A 170 -5.14 15.64 -28.29
C LEU A 170 -4.03 15.21 -27.31
N PRO A 171 -2.72 15.38 -27.60
CA PRO A 171 -1.66 15.04 -26.65
C PRO A 171 -1.79 15.78 -25.31
N PHE A 172 -2.21 17.06 -25.34
CA PHE A 172 -2.38 17.88 -24.15
C PHE A 172 -3.58 17.41 -23.32
N HIS A 173 -4.68 17.06 -23.98
CA HIS A 173 -5.86 16.50 -23.31
C HIS A 173 -5.56 15.14 -22.68
N ALA A 174 -4.81 14.27 -23.37
CA ALA A 174 -4.35 13.00 -22.82
C ALA A 174 -3.46 13.20 -21.59
N PHE A 175 -2.50 14.13 -21.67
CA PHE A 175 -1.63 14.49 -20.55
C PHE A 175 -2.42 14.95 -19.32
N PHE A 176 -3.34 15.90 -19.52
CA PHE A 176 -4.16 16.46 -18.44
C PHE A 176 -5.08 15.40 -17.83
N TYR A 177 -5.67 14.54 -18.65
CA TYR A 177 -6.54 13.47 -18.18
C TYR A 177 -5.79 12.46 -17.30
N PHE A 178 -4.64 11.94 -17.76
CA PHE A 178 -3.94 10.88 -17.03
C PHE A 178 -3.13 11.38 -15.83
N ASN A 179 -2.59 12.60 -15.86
CA ASN A 179 -1.76 13.13 -14.77
C ASN A 179 -2.55 13.93 -13.73
N LEU A 180 -3.72 14.48 -14.09
CA LEU A 180 -4.52 15.30 -13.17
C LEU A 180 -5.89 14.69 -12.91
N LEU A 181 -6.73 14.53 -13.94
CA LEU A 181 -8.13 14.15 -13.75
C LEU A 181 -8.30 12.71 -13.23
N HIS A 182 -7.51 11.76 -13.74
CA HIS A 182 -7.62 10.36 -13.33
C HIS A 182 -7.20 10.15 -11.87
N PRO A 183 -6.03 10.64 -11.40
CA PRO A 183 -5.68 10.61 -9.97
C PRO A 183 -6.72 11.32 -9.10
N LEU A 184 -7.20 12.49 -9.52
CA LEU A 184 -8.20 13.26 -8.79
C LEU A 184 -9.53 12.51 -8.69
N LYS A 185 -9.97 11.86 -9.77
CA LYS A 185 -11.15 10.98 -9.78
C LYS A 185 -10.98 9.79 -8.85
N THR A 186 -9.79 9.18 -8.78
CA THR A 186 -9.54 8.07 -7.86
C THR A 186 -9.51 8.50 -6.39
N VAL A 187 -9.09 9.74 -6.10
CA VAL A 187 -9.14 10.32 -4.73
C VAL A 187 -10.57 10.72 -4.36
N LEU A 188 -11.32 11.32 -5.28
CA LEU A 188 -12.70 11.76 -5.06
C LEU A 188 -13.73 10.63 -5.10
N ARG A 189 -13.41 9.54 -5.81
CA ARG A 189 -14.19 8.29 -5.80
C ARG A 189 -13.29 7.16 -5.29
N PRO A 190 -12.99 7.17 -3.98
CA PRO A 190 -12.23 6.08 -3.38
C PRO A 190 -12.95 4.76 -3.64
N SER A 191 -12.18 3.71 -3.93
CA SER A 191 -12.76 2.37 -4.12
C SER A 191 -13.59 1.97 -2.89
N THR A 192 -14.60 1.13 -3.09
CA THR A 192 -15.43 0.59 -1.99
C THR A 192 -14.57 -0.01 -0.86
N PHE A 193 -13.41 -0.55 -1.21
CA PHE A 193 -12.38 -1.00 -0.27
C PHE A 193 -11.82 0.14 0.60
N HIS A 194 -11.43 1.26 0.00
CA HIS A 194 -10.88 2.40 0.74
C HIS A 194 -11.95 3.13 1.55
N GLN A 195 -13.20 3.20 1.06
CA GLN A 195 -14.34 3.65 1.85
C GLN A 195 -14.58 2.74 3.06
N ARG A 196 -14.59 1.41 2.88
CA ARG A 196 -14.69 0.47 3.99
C ARG A 196 -13.56 0.65 4.99
N VAL A 197 -12.32 0.78 4.54
CA VAL A 197 -11.18 1.05 5.44
C VAL A 197 -11.39 2.35 6.20
N MET A 198 -11.78 3.46 5.56
CA MET A 198 -12.04 4.74 6.26
C MET A 198 -13.15 4.63 7.31
N VAL A 199 -14.28 4.01 6.97
CA VAL A 199 -15.41 3.83 7.90
C VAL A 199 -15.01 2.96 9.09
N LEU A 200 -14.24 1.90 8.86
CA LEU A 200 -13.79 0.96 9.89
C LEU A 200 -12.58 1.48 10.69
N SER A 201 -11.89 2.50 10.19
CA SER A 201 -10.78 3.17 10.90
C SER A 201 -11.24 4.35 11.74
N ASP A 202 -12.54 4.66 11.76
CA ASP A 202 -13.10 5.76 12.55
C ASP A 202 -12.84 5.52 14.06
N PRO A 203 -12.16 6.44 14.77
CA PRO A 203 -11.86 6.31 16.20
C PRO A 203 -13.08 6.00 17.06
N PHE A 204 -14.27 6.47 16.67
CA PHE A 204 -15.52 6.22 17.40
C PHE A 204 -16.00 4.76 17.29
N SER A 205 -15.68 4.08 16.20
CA SER A 205 -15.96 2.65 16.00
C SER A 205 -14.96 1.76 16.76
N GLN A 206 -13.71 2.22 16.91
CA GLN A 206 -12.64 1.49 17.59
C GLN A 206 -12.88 1.40 19.11
N HIS A 207 -13.38 2.45 19.76
CA HIS A 207 -13.52 2.44 21.22
C HIS A 207 -14.55 1.44 21.81
N ARG A 208 -15.44 0.85 21.00
CA ARG A 208 -16.63 0.14 21.52
C ARG A 208 -16.53 -1.40 21.49
N ALA A 209 -15.47 -2.00 20.92
CA ALA A 209 -15.45 -3.45 20.62
C ALA A 209 -14.13 -4.20 20.88
N HIS A 210 -13.11 -3.54 21.44
CA HIS A 210 -11.81 -4.17 21.66
C HIS A 210 -11.66 -4.59 23.13
N SER A 211 -11.53 -5.90 23.33
CA SER A 211 -11.12 -6.49 24.59
C SER A 211 -9.89 -7.34 24.33
N THR A 212 -8.96 -7.41 25.28
CA THR A 212 -7.81 -8.33 25.24
C THR A 212 -8.26 -9.78 24.96
N SER A 213 -9.49 -10.16 25.35
CA SER A 213 -10.06 -11.48 25.02
C SER A 213 -10.40 -11.64 23.53
N HIS A 214 -10.92 -10.61 22.88
CA HIS A 214 -11.17 -10.61 21.43
C HIS A 214 -9.86 -10.65 20.66
N PHE A 215 -8.85 -9.92 21.12
CA PHE A 215 -7.53 -9.96 20.53
C PHE A 215 -6.87 -11.35 20.68
N LYS A 216 -6.98 -11.98 21.86
CA LYS A 216 -6.56 -13.38 22.05
C LYS A 216 -7.25 -14.32 21.07
N ALA A 217 -8.58 -14.22 20.94
CA ALA A 217 -9.36 -15.06 20.04
C ALA A 217 -8.97 -14.85 18.57
N PHE A 218 -8.65 -13.60 18.18
CA PHE A 218 -8.15 -13.27 16.86
C PHE A 218 -6.79 -13.90 16.57
N LEU A 219 -5.86 -13.84 17.53
CA LEU A 219 -4.54 -14.48 17.40
C LEU A 219 -4.59 -16.00 17.42
N LEU A 220 -5.60 -16.61 18.05
CA LEU A 220 -5.82 -18.06 18.00
C LEU A 220 -6.43 -18.51 16.67
N HIS A 221 -7.10 -17.61 15.94
CA HIS A 221 -7.65 -17.91 14.62
C HIS A 221 -6.53 -17.89 13.56
N PRO A 222 -6.42 -18.89 12.66
CA PRO A 222 -5.31 -18.98 11.71
C PRO A 222 -5.20 -17.76 10.79
N ASP A 223 -6.34 -17.26 10.28
CA ASP A 223 -6.35 -16.06 9.43
C ASP A 223 -5.94 -14.80 10.19
N GLY A 224 -6.35 -14.67 11.46
CA GLY A 224 -6.03 -13.52 12.30
C GLY A 224 -4.56 -13.51 12.72
N PHE A 225 -4.04 -14.68 13.11
CA PHE A 225 -2.61 -14.87 13.38
C PHE A 225 -1.77 -14.52 12.17
N ARG A 226 -2.14 -15.01 10.98
CA ARG A 226 -1.40 -14.73 9.74
C ARG A 226 -1.40 -13.24 9.41
N ALA A 227 -2.56 -12.58 9.49
CA ALA A 227 -2.67 -11.15 9.21
C ALA A 227 -1.82 -10.31 10.17
N PHE A 228 -1.84 -10.65 11.47
CA PHE A 228 -1.04 -9.97 12.48
C PHE A 228 0.46 -10.25 12.32
N LEU A 229 0.85 -11.49 11.97
CA LEU A 229 2.23 -11.87 11.68
C LEU A 229 2.78 -11.11 10.46
N GLU A 230 2.01 -11.00 9.38
CA GLU A 230 2.40 -10.22 8.21
C GLU A 230 2.63 -8.74 8.57
N PHE A 231 1.78 -8.17 9.44
CA PHE A 231 1.98 -6.82 9.96
C PHE A 231 3.25 -6.70 10.82
N CYS A 232 3.48 -7.61 11.76
CA CYS A 232 4.69 -7.63 12.59
C CYS A 232 5.97 -7.77 11.74
N ARG A 233 5.92 -8.49 10.61
CA ARG A 233 7.03 -8.58 9.65
C ARG A 233 7.33 -7.24 8.98
N LEU A 234 6.30 -6.46 8.67
CA LEU A 234 6.45 -5.13 8.09
C LEU A 234 7.03 -4.12 9.09
N GLU A 235 6.62 -4.20 10.36
CA GLU A 235 7.19 -3.36 11.42
C GLU A 235 8.55 -3.84 11.96
N LEU A 236 9.04 -5.00 11.51
CA LEU A 236 10.24 -5.67 12.04
C LEU A 236 10.19 -5.88 13.57
N ARG A 237 9.00 -6.19 14.10
CA ARG A 237 8.74 -6.42 15.53
C ARG A 237 8.02 -7.74 15.74
N LEU A 238 8.75 -8.83 15.62
CA LEU A 238 8.25 -10.21 15.59
C LEU A 238 8.38 -10.91 16.94
N GLU A 239 9.26 -10.41 17.80
CA GLU A 239 9.74 -11.06 19.01
C GLU A 239 8.59 -11.31 19.98
N LEU A 240 7.73 -10.31 20.19
CA LEU A 240 6.56 -10.41 21.08
C LEU A 240 5.56 -11.48 20.62
N LEU A 241 5.24 -11.50 19.32
CA LEU A 241 4.25 -12.42 18.76
C LEU A 241 4.78 -13.86 18.74
N LEU A 242 6.05 -14.05 18.36
CA LEU A 242 6.66 -15.38 18.30
C LEU A 242 6.93 -15.94 19.69
N ALA A 243 7.37 -15.12 20.65
CA ALA A 243 7.49 -15.53 22.05
C ALA A 243 6.12 -15.95 22.61
N TRP A 244 5.07 -15.16 22.35
CA TRP A 244 3.71 -15.51 22.75
C TRP A 244 3.24 -16.82 22.12
N GLN A 245 3.50 -17.03 20.82
CA GLN A 245 3.16 -18.27 20.13
C GLN A 245 3.86 -19.48 20.76
N MET A 246 5.17 -19.40 21.03
CA MET A 246 5.94 -20.48 21.67
C MET A 246 5.37 -20.85 23.04
N LEU A 247 4.99 -19.86 23.84
CA LEU A 247 4.38 -20.04 25.15
C LEU A 247 2.99 -20.69 25.06
N THR A 248 2.16 -20.28 24.10
CA THR A 248 0.86 -20.92 23.87
C THR A 248 0.97 -22.35 23.33
N GLN A 249 2.00 -22.65 22.53
CA GLN A 249 2.27 -24.02 22.08
C GLN A 249 2.70 -24.93 23.22
N PHE A 250 3.44 -24.39 24.21
CA PHE A 250 3.75 -25.12 25.44
C PHE A 250 2.49 -25.48 26.24
N GLU A 251 1.51 -24.58 26.33
CA GLU A 251 0.23 -24.88 27.01
C GLU A 251 -0.48 -26.10 26.41
N ALA A 252 -0.35 -26.34 25.10
CA ALA A 252 -0.92 -27.51 24.42
C ALA A 252 -0.15 -28.81 24.67
N ALA A 253 1.17 -28.74 24.92
CA ALA A 253 2.03 -29.90 25.14
C ALA A 253 3.12 -29.61 26.21
N PRO A 254 2.75 -29.56 27.50
CA PRO A 254 3.62 -29.09 28.57
C PRO A 254 4.59 -30.18 29.03
N THR A 255 5.66 -30.39 28.26
CA THR A 255 6.75 -31.30 28.60
C THR A 255 7.95 -30.54 29.15
N SER A 256 8.76 -31.18 30.00
CA SER A 256 10.01 -30.58 30.48
C SER A 256 10.96 -30.20 29.35
N ARG A 257 11.04 -31.01 28.28
CA ARG A 257 11.78 -30.66 27.05
C ARG A 257 11.24 -29.39 26.40
N ALA A 258 9.92 -29.24 26.29
CA ALA A 258 9.32 -28.02 25.75
C ALA A 258 9.56 -26.81 26.66
N ALA A 259 9.55 -26.97 27.99
CA ALA A 259 9.87 -25.89 28.92
C ALA A 259 11.33 -25.42 28.80
N ILE A 260 12.28 -26.35 28.65
CA ILE A 260 13.69 -26.02 28.38
C ILE A 260 13.81 -25.25 27.07
N HIS A 261 13.17 -25.74 26.00
CA HIS A 261 13.19 -25.07 24.70
C HIS A 261 12.58 -23.66 24.77
N VAL A 262 11.47 -23.47 25.49
CA VAL A 262 10.86 -22.14 25.72
C VAL A 262 11.82 -21.24 26.50
N PHE A 263 12.49 -21.77 27.53
CA PHE A 263 13.48 -21.00 28.30
C PHE A 263 14.64 -20.49 27.42
N GLU A 264 15.22 -21.38 26.62
CA GLU A 264 16.35 -21.06 25.72
C GLU A 264 15.97 -20.06 24.63
N THR A 265 14.76 -20.19 24.07
CA THR A 265 14.32 -19.33 22.96
C THR A 265 13.75 -17.98 23.39
N CYS A 266 13.18 -17.86 24.60
CA CYS A 266 12.44 -16.66 25.03
C CYS A 266 13.00 -15.95 26.27
N PHE A 267 13.80 -16.62 27.12
CA PHE A 267 14.23 -16.10 28.42
C PHE A 267 15.75 -16.01 28.60
N GLU A 268 16.54 -16.77 27.84
CA GLU A 268 18.01 -16.75 27.88
C GLU A 268 18.57 -15.38 27.39
N PRO A 269 19.74 -14.89 27.88
CA PRO A 269 20.25 -13.63 27.39
C PRO A 269 20.67 -13.79 25.93
N HIS A 270 20.34 -12.81 25.10
CA HIS A 270 20.55 -12.86 23.65
C HIS A 270 19.81 -14.00 22.94
N CYS A 271 18.67 -14.45 23.49
CA CYS A 271 17.82 -15.44 22.85
C CYS A 271 17.14 -14.91 21.58
N MET A 272 16.68 -15.84 20.74
CA MET A 272 16.08 -15.53 19.43
C MET A 272 14.85 -14.62 19.52
N TYR A 273 14.02 -14.79 20.55
CA TYR A 273 12.84 -13.97 20.81
C TYR A 273 12.98 -13.18 22.11
N ALA A 274 14.11 -12.49 22.24
CA ALA A 274 14.38 -11.64 23.39
C ALA A 274 13.33 -10.54 23.52
N THR A 275 12.71 -10.46 24.70
CA THR A 275 11.72 -9.43 25.05
C THR A 275 12.02 -8.88 26.43
N ASP A 276 11.65 -7.62 26.68
CA ASP A 276 11.81 -6.98 28.00
C ASP A 276 11.06 -7.75 29.09
N ILE A 277 9.88 -8.29 28.75
CA ILE A 277 9.05 -9.11 29.65
C ILE A 277 9.75 -10.44 29.94
N GLY A 278 10.31 -11.12 28.93
CA GLY A 278 11.09 -12.32 29.15
C GLY A 278 12.30 -12.07 30.08
N ALA A 279 13.00 -10.96 29.87
CA ALA A 279 14.14 -10.57 30.69
C ALA A 279 13.74 -10.33 32.16
N SER A 280 12.59 -9.69 32.43
CA SER A 280 12.13 -9.44 33.80
C SER A 280 11.72 -10.72 34.53
N TRP A 281 11.18 -11.71 33.81
CA TRP A 281 10.74 -12.98 34.38
C TRP A 281 11.81 -14.07 34.42
N ARG A 282 12.95 -13.86 33.75
CA ARG A 282 14.07 -14.81 33.73
C ARG A 282 14.55 -15.24 35.12
N PRO A 283 14.76 -14.35 36.12
CA PRO A 283 15.24 -14.76 37.44
C PRO A 283 14.31 -15.76 38.14
N HIS A 284 13.01 -15.70 37.85
CA HIS A 284 12.02 -16.61 38.41
C HIS A 284 12.12 -18.02 37.82
N PHE A 285 12.34 -18.16 36.51
CA PHE A 285 12.38 -19.46 35.83
C PHE A 285 13.79 -20.09 35.78
N ALA A 286 14.86 -19.30 35.94
CA ALA A 286 16.24 -19.79 35.94
C ALA A 286 16.51 -20.94 36.93
N PRO A 287 16.07 -20.89 38.20
CA PRO A 287 16.28 -22.01 39.13
C PRO A 287 15.45 -23.25 38.75
N HIS A 288 14.26 -23.07 38.16
CA HIS A 288 13.41 -24.18 37.72
C HIS A 288 13.98 -24.91 36.51
N ARG A 289 14.77 -24.24 35.66
CA ARG A 289 15.47 -24.87 34.51
C ARG A 289 16.29 -26.09 34.94
N LEU A 290 17.02 -25.99 36.06
CA LEU A 290 17.86 -27.07 36.59
C LEU A 290 17.04 -28.32 36.92
N THR A 291 15.81 -28.15 37.40
CA THR A 291 14.92 -29.27 37.71
C THR A 291 14.35 -29.94 36.46
N TRP A 292 14.13 -29.18 35.38
CA TRP A 292 13.61 -29.71 34.12
C TRP A 292 14.65 -30.54 33.37
N THR A 293 15.92 -30.17 33.47
CA THR A 293 17.04 -30.88 32.82
C THR A 293 17.26 -32.29 33.38
N HIS A 294 16.93 -32.52 34.64
CA HIS A 294 17.07 -33.84 35.27
C HIS A 294 15.92 -34.81 34.95
N HIS A 295 14.76 -34.29 34.52
CA HIS A 295 13.54 -35.07 34.33
C HIS A 295 12.90 -34.80 32.96
N THR A 296 13.50 -35.30 31.90
CA THR A 296 13.14 -35.03 30.49
C THR A 296 11.79 -35.61 30.02
N THR A 297 11.14 -36.44 30.83
CA THR A 297 9.87 -37.11 30.50
C THR A 297 8.68 -36.68 31.37
N VAL A 298 8.85 -35.67 32.24
CA VAL A 298 7.79 -35.24 33.15
C VAL A 298 6.88 -34.19 32.48
N PHE A 299 5.58 -34.38 32.66
CA PHE A 299 4.56 -33.38 32.32
C PHE A 299 4.57 -32.26 33.36
N LEU A 300 4.68 -31.03 32.89
CA LEU A 300 4.63 -29.82 33.71
C LEU A 300 3.22 -29.23 33.72
N SER A 301 2.97 -28.27 34.61
CA SER A 301 1.71 -27.53 34.58
C SER A 301 1.60 -26.74 33.28
N PRO A 302 0.49 -26.84 32.52
CA PRO A 302 0.23 -25.99 31.37
C PRO A 302 0.28 -24.50 31.73
N SER A 303 -0.11 -24.15 32.96
CA SER A 303 -0.15 -22.76 33.41
C SER A 303 1.19 -22.20 33.87
N LEU A 304 2.30 -22.93 33.70
CA LEU A 304 3.62 -22.54 34.19
C LEU A 304 4.02 -21.12 33.76
N PHE A 305 3.74 -20.76 32.51
CA PHE A 305 4.09 -19.44 31.95
C PHE A 305 2.90 -18.50 31.76
N CYS A 306 1.73 -18.80 32.33
CA CYS A 306 0.48 -18.08 32.04
C CYS A 306 0.58 -16.56 32.28
N HIS A 307 1.30 -16.14 33.32
CA HIS A 307 1.54 -14.74 33.63
C HIS A 307 2.35 -14.02 32.55
N VAL A 308 3.37 -14.69 32.00
CA VAL A 308 4.19 -14.16 30.90
C VAL A 308 3.37 -14.10 29.61
N THR A 309 2.61 -15.15 29.30
CA THR A 309 1.71 -15.19 28.15
C THR A 309 0.70 -14.05 28.19
N ALA A 310 0.10 -13.79 29.37
CA ALA A 310 -0.84 -12.69 29.56
C ALA A 310 -0.18 -11.31 29.45
N ALA A 311 1.02 -11.13 30.03
CA ALA A 311 1.77 -9.88 29.94
C ALA A 311 2.19 -9.56 28.50
N LEU A 312 2.66 -10.55 27.75
CA LEU A 312 3.00 -10.41 26.33
C LEU A 312 1.76 -10.02 25.50
N LEU A 313 0.64 -10.69 25.73
CA LEU A 313 -0.63 -10.38 25.05
C LEU A 313 -1.07 -8.94 25.31
N GLN A 314 -1.03 -8.50 26.57
CA GLN A 314 -1.39 -7.14 26.95
C GLN A 314 -0.45 -6.11 26.31
N ARG A 315 0.86 -6.39 26.31
CA ARG A 315 1.86 -5.50 25.69
C ARG A 315 1.64 -5.36 24.17
N MET A 316 1.32 -6.46 23.49
CA MET A 316 0.96 -6.43 22.07
C MET A 316 -0.33 -5.63 21.85
N TYR A 317 -1.33 -5.81 22.73
CA TYR A 317 -2.61 -5.09 22.68
C TYR A 317 -2.46 -3.58 22.90
N ASP A 318 -1.58 -3.15 23.80
CA ASP A 318 -1.43 -1.72 24.11
C ASP A 318 -0.60 -0.96 23.05
N ILE A 319 0.36 -1.64 22.41
CA ILE A 319 1.32 -0.97 21.51
C ILE A 319 1.13 -1.35 20.04
N GLN A 320 1.11 -2.65 19.72
CA GLN A 320 1.14 -3.12 18.34
C GLN A 320 -0.26 -3.14 17.73
N PHE A 321 -1.27 -3.50 18.52
CA PHE A 321 -2.64 -3.62 18.05
C PHE A 321 -3.26 -2.29 17.56
N PRO A 322 -3.07 -1.14 18.22
CA PRO A 322 -3.59 0.14 17.71
C PRO A 322 -2.97 0.52 16.36
N ARG A 323 -1.69 0.19 16.16
CA ARG A 323 -0.99 0.41 14.88
C ARG A 323 -1.47 -0.56 13.81
N PHE A 324 -1.74 -1.80 14.18
CA PHE A 324 -2.39 -2.79 13.30
C PHE A 324 -3.76 -2.29 12.83
N LEU A 325 -4.54 -1.65 13.71
CA LEU A 325 -5.81 -1.00 13.39
C LEU A 325 -5.67 0.34 12.65
N GLN A 326 -4.47 0.83 12.39
CA GLN A 326 -4.24 1.94 11.45
C GLN A 326 -3.80 1.40 10.08
N HIS A 327 -3.31 0.17 10.03
CA HIS A 327 -2.88 -0.45 8.80
C HIS A 327 -4.07 -0.94 7.97
N PRO A 328 -4.16 -0.63 6.66
CA PRO A 328 -5.34 -0.95 5.84
C PRO A 328 -5.73 -2.43 5.86
N ARG A 329 -4.73 -3.33 5.81
CA ARG A 329 -4.98 -4.78 5.90
C ARG A 329 -5.37 -5.23 7.30
N GLY A 330 -4.87 -4.55 8.34
CA GLY A 330 -5.12 -4.96 9.72
C GLY A 330 -6.54 -4.64 10.17
N VAL A 331 -7.01 -3.44 9.84
CA VAL A 331 -8.41 -3.01 10.07
C VAL A 331 -9.40 -3.98 9.44
N LEU A 332 -9.17 -4.36 8.18
CA LEU A 332 -10.08 -5.25 7.47
C LEU A 332 -10.10 -6.66 8.08
N ALA A 333 -8.93 -7.24 8.32
CA ALA A 333 -8.82 -8.57 8.92
C ALA A 333 -9.48 -8.62 10.31
N TRP A 334 -9.29 -7.56 11.10
CA TRP A 334 -9.91 -7.44 12.41
C TRP A 334 -11.45 -7.38 12.34
N HIS A 335 -11.99 -6.54 11.45
CA HIS A 335 -13.44 -6.39 11.33
C HIS A 335 -14.11 -7.62 10.72
N GLU A 336 -13.47 -8.25 9.73
CA GLU A 336 -13.94 -9.52 9.16
C GLU A 336 -14.03 -10.62 10.23
N PHE A 337 -13.03 -10.70 11.11
CA PHE A 337 -13.06 -11.59 12.25
C PHE A 337 -14.21 -11.27 13.21
N LEU A 338 -14.41 -10.00 13.57
CA LEU A 338 -15.50 -9.61 14.45
C LEU A 338 -16.87 -9.91 13.85
N ASP A 339 -17.07 -9.66 12.56
CA ASP A 339 -18.33 -9.94 11.87
C ASP A 339 -18.60 -11.43 11.80
N ARG A 340 -17.59 -12.25 11.49
CA ARG A 340 -17.70 -13.72 11.55
C ARG A 340 -18.07 -14.18 12.95
N LYS A 341 -17.39 -13.67 13.98
CA LYS A 341 -17.67 -14.03 15.38
C LYS A 341 -19.11 -13.68 15.78
N ARG A 342 -19.57 -12.46 15.47
CA ARG A 342 -20.96 -12.02 15.72
C ARG A 342 -21.98 -12.86 14.96
N ALA A 343 -21.68 -13.27 13.74
CA ALA A 343 -22.58 -14.11 12.94
C ALA A 343 -22.74 -15.50 13.58
N VAL A 344 -21.65 -16.09 14.08
CA VAL A 344 -21.67 -17.37 14.82
C VAL A 344 -22.44 -17.22 16.13
N GLU A 345 -22.17 -16.17 16.93
CA GLU A 345 -22.89 -15.92 18.19
C GLU A 345 -24.40 -15.75 17.97
N LYS A 346 -24.81 -15.06 16.90
CA LYS A 346 -26.23 -14.92 16.53
C LYS A 346 -26.84 -16.26 16.10
N LEU A 347 -26.09 -17.08 15.37
CA LEU A 347 -26.54 -18.40 14.95
C LEU A 347 -26.75 -19.33 16.17
N ASP A 348 -25.83 -19.31 17.14
CA ASP A 348 -25.98 -20.05 18.39
C ASP A 348 -27.18 -19.56 19.22
N GLN A 349 -27.43 -18.25 19.25
CA GLN A 349 -28.64 -17.70 19.87
C GLN A 349 -29.92 -18.20 19.20
N VAL A 350 -29.96 -18.26 17.87
CA VAL A 350 -31.11 -18.80 17.14
C VAL A 350 -31.29 -20.29 17.42
N LEU A 351 -30.22 -21.09 17.38
CA LEU A 351 -30.27 -22.52 17.69
C LEU A 351 -30.77 -22.80 19.11
N THR A 352 -30.33 -22.02 20.10
CA THR A 352 -30.79 -22.15 21.49
C THR A 352 -32.25 -21.75 21.66
N MET A 353 -32.75 -20.74 20.92
CA MET A 353 -34.18 -20.40 20.89
C MET A 353 -35.02 -21.52 20.26
N VAL A 354 -34.57 -22.11 19.15
CA VAL A 354 -35.25 -23.23 18.48
C VAL A 354 -35.31 -24.47 19.38
N ASN A 355 -34.21 -24.82 20.06
CA ASN A 355 -34.19 -25.94 21.01
C ASN A 355 -35.13 -25.72 22.20
N ARG A 356 -35.22 -24.49 22.72
CA ARG A 356 -36.17 -24.14 23.78
C ARG A 356 -37.62 -24.30 23.31
N GLN A 357 -37.95 -23.88 22.09
CA GLN A 357 -39.29 -24.08 21.52
C GLN A 357 -39.61 -25.56 21.28
N GLY A 358 -38.67 -26.36 20.75
CA GLY A 358 -38.85 -27.82 20.58
C GLY A 358 -39.03 -28.59 21.88
N SER A 359 -38.39 -28.16 22.98
CA SER A 359 -38.59 -28.74 24.31
C SER A 359 -39.94 -28.40 24.93
N SER A 360 -40.54 -27.25 24.56
CA SER A 360 -41.86 -26.85 25.03
C SER A 360 -43.02 -27.57 24.33
N THR A 361 -42.80 -28.03 23.08
CA THR A 361 -43.79 -28.82 22.33
C THR A 361 -43.75 -30.31 22.71
N SER A 362 -42.59 -30.88 23.10
CA SER A 362 -42.52 -32.26 23.58
C SER A 362 -43.15 -32.44 24.98
N SER A 363 -43.05 -31.43 25.86
CA SER A 363 -43.73 -31.50 27.17
C SER A 363 -45.25 -31.37 27.09
N PHE A 364 -45.78 -30.83 25.99
CA PHE A 364 -47.24 -30.69 25.79
C PHE A 364 -47.88 -31.99 25.26
N GLN A 365 -47.13 -32.83 24.53
CA GLN A 365 -47.65 -34.14 24.08
C GLN A 365 -47.55 -35.24 25.15
N MET A 366 -46.69 -35.13 26.15
CA MET A 366 -46.56 -36.16 27.20
C MET A 366 -47.58 -36.03 28.34
N LYS A 367 -48.39 -34.95 28.38
CA LYS A 367 -49.44 -34.72 29.39
C LYS A 367 -50.86 -35.11 28.95
N LEU A 368 -51.04 -35.68 27.76
CA LEU A 368 -52.37 -36.01 27.22
C LEU A 368 -52.78 -37.48 27.27
N HIS A 369 -51.99 -38.35 27.93
CA HIS A 369 -52.37 -39.74 28.19
C HIS A 369 -52.33 -40.04 29.70
N LEU A 370 -53.31 -39.52 30.44
CA LEU A 370 -53.72 -40.11 31.71
C LEU A 370 -55.22 -40.44 31.59
N PRO A 371 -55.66 -41.71 31.74
CA PRO A 371 -57.05 -42.09 31.56
C PRO A 371 -57.91 -41.58 32.73
N LEU A 372 -59.02 -40.93 32.40
CA LEU A 372 -60.06 -40.49 33.34
C LEU A 372 -60.79 -41.72 33.92
N HIS A 373 -60.67 -41.92 35.23
CA HIS A 373 -61.56 -42.77 36.01
C HIS A 373 -62.95 -42.11 36.07
N PHE A 374 -63.95 -42.73 35.46
CA PHE A 374 -65.36 -42.40 35.68
C PHE A 374 -65.89 -43.22 36.86
N ASN A 375 -66.35 -42.52 37.90
CA ASN A 375 -67.20 -43.06 38.95
C ASN A 375 -68.55 -42.34 38.85
N GLY A 376 -69.64 -43.10 38.74
CA GLY A 376 -71.00 -42.55 38.74
C GLY A 376 -72.01 -43.51 38.13
N GLY A 377 -72.47 -44.48 38.94
CA GLY A 377 -73.49 -45.47 38.64
C GLY A 377 -73.46 -46.59 39.67
#